data_AF-A0A7X6I4R6-F1
#
_entry.id   AF-A0A7X6I4R6-F1
#
_cell.length_a   1.000
_cell.length_b   1.000
_cell.length_c   1.000
_cell.angle_alpha   90.00
_cell.angle_beta   90.00
_cell.angle_gamma   90.00
#
_symmetry.space_group_name_H-M   'P 1'
#
loop_
_entity.id
_entity.type
_entity.pdbx_description
1 polymer ?
#
loop_
_entity_poly.entity_id
_entity_poly.type
_entity_poly.pdbx_seq_one_letter_code
_entity_poly.pdbx_strand_id
1 'polypeptide(L)'
;MAEQQRNPTEADDEVTILITPTIERDYRRRNVFEEMWSERADKVMPGGAFVHRGVCVEFAEEILEDAREQRFTSDGPRGNRAAYTALVRQITGELRRFHESQTLPDPGRDAMLTAAPPSPARFKVGDAAAIWAPGEDYHLQLVEIVDEYRLRRVTTSCGEYMDQHGKRVTYFHGYLAKAPGDRAYVFPLHQLRDPDQNVRHLRRIQ
;
A
#
# COMPACT_ATOMS: atom_id res chain seq x y z
N MET A 1 32.19 -23.47 -11.33
CA MET A 1 30.73 -23.35 -11.24
C MET A 1 30.45 -22.41 -10.10
N ALA A 2 30.05 -21.17 -10.40
CA ALA A 2 29.76 -20.18 -9.39
C ALA A 2 28.26 -20.25 -9.06
N GLU A 3 27.93 -20.64 -7.84
CA GLU A 3 26.62 -20.37 -7.25
C GLU A 3 26.44 -18.85 -7.22
N GLN A 4 25.59 -18.34 -8.13
CA GLN A 4 25.07 -16.99 -8.01
C GLN A 4 24.19 -16.95 -6.76
N GLN A 5 24.73 -16.36 -5.71
CA GLN A 5 23.96 -15.87 -4.58
C GLN A 5 22.90 -14.90 -5.11
N ARG A 6 21.63 -15.32 -5.06
CA ARG A 6 20.50 -14.41 -5.30
C ARG A 6 20.55 -13.31 -4.24
N ASN A 7 20.67 -12.06 -4.70
CA ASN A 7 20.47 -10.89 -3.85
C ASN A 7 19.07 -10.96 -3.22
N PRO A 8 18.91 -10.75 -1.90
CA PRO A 8 17.62 -10.83 -1.21
C PRO A 8 16.78 -9.55 -1.33
N THR A 9 16.98 -8.73 -2.37
CA THR A 9 16.42 -7.36 -2.45
C THR A 9 15.35 -7.17 -3.52
N GLU A 10 15.03 -8.21 -4.28
CA GLU A 10 13.81 -8.29 -5.10
C GLU A 10 12.99 -9.41 -4.46
N ALA A 11 12.18 -9.06 -3.45
CA ALA A 11 11.08 -9.93 -3.10
C ALA A 11 10.13 -9.86 -4.30
N ASP A 12 10.30 -10.78 -5.24
CA ASP A 12 9.49 -10.87 -6.44
C ASP A 12 8.01 -10.71 -6.03
N ASP A 13 7.34 -9.68 -6.57
CA ASP A 13 5.96 -9.30 -6.28
C ASP A 13 5.01 -10.39 -6.79
N GLU A 14 5.05 -11.56 -6.16
CA GLU A 14 4.50 -12.80 -6.65
C GLU A 14 3.62 -13.49 -5.60
N VAL A 15 2.52 -14.08 -6.07
CA VAL A 15 1.57 -14.84 -5.27
C VAL A 15 1.30 -16.21 -5.89
N THR A 16 0.63 -17.06 -5.12
CA THR A 16 0.16 -18.36 -5.62
C THR A 16 -1.33 -18.29 -5.92
N ILE A 17 -1.77 -18.76 -7.08
CA ILE A 17 -3.18 -18.84 -7.47
C ILE A 17 -3.60 -20.29 -7.67
N LEU A 18 -4.81 -20.61 -7.23
CA LEU A 18 -5.41 -21.94 -7.35
C LEU A 18 -6.60 -21.89 -8.31
N ILE A 19 -6.45 -22.49 -9.49
CA ILE A 19 -7.49 -22.54 -10.51
C ILE A 19 -8.17 -23.91 -10.49
N THR A 20 -9.49 -23.93 -10.44
CA THR A 20 -10.25 -25.20 -10.52
C THR A 20 -10.61 -25.52 -11.98
N PRO A 21 -10.88 -26.80 -12.33
CA PRO A 21 -11.29 -27.17 -13.69
C PRO A 21 -12.55 -26.44 -14.17
N THR A 22 -13.43 -26.06 -13.23
CA THR A 22 -14.63 -25.26 -13.50
C THR A 22 -14.26 -23.86 -13.98
N ILE A 23 -13.28 -23.22 -13.32
CA ILE A 23 -12.79 -21.89 -13.71
C ILE A 23 -12.02 -21.96 -15.02
N GLU A 24 -11.11 -22.93 -15.17
CA GLU A 24 -10.32 -23.09 -16.39
C GLU A 24 -11.22 -23.31 -17.62
N ARG A 25 -12.29 -24.11 -17.49
CA ARG A 25 -13.25 -24.31 -18.58
C ARG A 25 -13.93 -23.00 -18.98
N ASP A 26 -14.24 -22.13 -18.02
CA ASP A 26 -14.83 -20.83 -18.30
C ASP A 26 -13.83 -19.88 -18.96
N TYR A 27 -12.58 -19.85 -18.46
CA TYR A 27 -11.48 -19.10 -19.07
C TYR A 27 -11.23 -19.50 -20.52
N ARG A 28 -11.18 -20.80 -20.82
CA ARG A 28 -11.08 -21.30 -22.20
C ARG A 28 -12.28 -20.93 -23.05
N ARG A 29 -13.50 -21.01 -22.50
CA ARG A 29 -14.72 -20.61 -23.21
C ARG A 29 -14.72 -19.13 -23.58
N ARG A 30 -14.19 -18.29 -22.69
CA ARG A 30 -14.08 -16.83 -22.86
C ARG A 30 -12.79 -16.38 -23.55
N ASN A 31 -11.84 -17.30 -23.73
CA ASN A 31 -10.50 -17.06 -24.27
C ASN A 31 -9.73 -15.97 -23.50
N VAL A 32 -9.64 -16.12 -22.18
CA VAL A 32 -8.91 -15.22 -21.26
C VAL A 32 -7.93 -16.00 -20.38
N PHE A 33 -6.93 -15.31 -19.84
CA PHE A 33 -5.95 -15.83 -18.86
C PHE A 33 -5.30 -17.16 -19.28
N GLU A 34 -4.65 -17.20 -20.45
CA GLU A 34 -4.03 -18.43 -20.99
C GLU A 34 -2.91 -18.97 -20.10
N GLU A 35 -2.27 -18.07 -19.35
CA GLU A 35 -1.26 -18.34 -18.33
C GLU A 35 -1.78 -19.22 -17.19
N MET A 36 -3.10 -19.21 -16.97
CA MET A 36 -3.79 -19.92 -15.90
C MET A 36 -4.35 -21.28 -16.36
N TRP A 37 -3.94 -21.76 -17.53
CA TRP A 37 -4.33 -23.09 -18.01
C TRP A 37 -3.54 -24.21 -17.34
N SER A 38 -4.17 -25.36 -17.21
CA SER A 38 -3.63 -26.54 -16.53
C SER A 38 -2.30 -27.03 -17.14
N GLU A 39 -2.06 -26.82 -18.43
CA GLU A 39 -0.79 -27.15 -19.10
C GLU A 39 0.38 -26.30 -18.60
N ARG A 40 0.10 -25.13 -18.02
CA ARG A 40 1.09 -24.18 -17.48
C ARG A 40 1.14 -24.19 -15.95
N ALA A 41 0.42 -25.10 -15.29
CA ALA A 41 0.40 -25.19 -13.84
C ALA A 41 1.66 -25.86 -13.28
N ASP A 42 2.22 -25.33 -12.20
CA ASP A 42 3.36 -25.93 -11.49
C ASP A 42 3.01 -27.28 -10.86
N LYS A 43 1.76 -27.42 -10.42
CA LYS A 43 1.30 -28.60 -9.71
C LYS A 43 -0.19 -28.80 -9.88
N VAL A 44 -0.61 -30.06 -9.96
CA VAL A 44 -2.02 -30.46 -9.88
C VAL A 44 -2.29 -31.08 -8.51
N MET A 45 -3.30 -30.59 -7.80
CA MET A 45 -3.68 -31.06 -6.48
C MET A 45 -4.65 -32.26 -6.55
N PRO A 46 -4.65 -33.16 -5.53
CA PRO A 46 -5.70 -34.16 -5.39
C PRO A 46 -7.06 -33.47 -5.28
N GLY A 47 -7.94 -33.68 -6.27
CA GLY A 47 -9.18 -32.92 -6.45
C GLY A 47 -9.23 -32.06 -7.71
N GLY A 48 -8.12 -31.99 -8.47
CA GLY A 48 -8.06 -31.44 -9.82
C GLY A 48 -7.80 -29.94 -9.90
N ALA A 49 -7.54 -29.25 -8.78
CA ALA A 49 -7.13 -27.84 -8.81
C ALA A 49 -5.67 -27.70 -9.29
N PHE A 50 -5.42 -26.67 -10.07
CA PHE A 50 -4.13 -26.31 -10.66
C PHE A 50 -3.50 -25.21 -9.84
N VAL A 51 -2.25 -25.42 -9.43
CA VAL A 51 -1.47 -24.46 -8.64
C VAL A 51 -0.56 -23.70 -9.60
N HIS A 52 -0.68 -22.39 -9.62
CA HIS A 52 0.21 -21.48 -10.32
C HIS A 52 0.98 -20.67 -9.28
N ARG A 53 2.30 -20.84 -9.26
CA ARG A 53 3.24 -20.12 -8.40
C ARG A 53 3.92 -19.03 -9.23
N GLY A 54 4.46 -18.04 -8.54
CA GLY A 54 5.17 -16.95 -9.20
C GLY A 54 4.27 -16.05 -10.04
N VAL A 55 2.99 -15.94 -9.67
CA VAL A 55 2.05 -15.09 -10.40
C VAL A 55 2.24 -13.66 -9.91
N CYS A 56 2.58 -12.73 -10.80
CA CYS A 56 2.78 -11.35 -10.39
C CYS A 56 1.50 -10.74 -9.79
N VAL A 57 1.66 -9.87 -8.80
CA VAL A 57 0.56 -9.26 -8.05
C VAL A 57 -0.42 -8.51 -8.97
N GLU A 58 0.08 -7.76 -9.95
CA GLU A 58 -0.78 -7.02 -10.90
C GLU A 58 -1.70 -7.97 -11.68
N PHE A 59 -1.16 -9.10 -12.16
CA PHE A 59 -1.95 -10.10 -12.87
C PHE A 59 -2.92 -10.84 -11.94
N ALA A 60 -2.53 -11.06 -10.68
CA ALA A 60 -3.43 -11.60 -9.66
C ALA A 60 -4.60 -10.65 -9.35
N GLU A 61 -4.37 -9.34 -9.36
CA GLU A 61 -5.42 -8.32 -9.22
C GLU A 61 -6.38 -8.29 -10.41
N GLU A 62 -5.86 -8.42 -11.64
CA GLU A 62 -6.67 -8.54 -12.86
C GLU A 62 -7.60 -9.76 -12.79
N ILE A 63 -7.06 -10.93 -12.39
CA ILE A 63 -7.84 -12.15 -12.20
C ILE A 63 -8.88 -11.97 -11.08
N LEU A 64 -8.55 -11.25 -10.01
CA LEU A 64 -9.46 -10.96 -8.91
C LEU A 64 -10.64 -10.07 -9.34
N GLU A 65 -10.38 -9.07 -10.18
CA GLU A 65 -11.41 -8.19 -10.73
C GLU A 65 -12.38 -8.99 -11.61
N ASP A 66 -11.88 -9.77 -12.58
CA ASP A 66 -12.72 -10.64 -13.41
C ASP A 66 -13.53 -11.62 -12.54
N ALA A 67 -12.89 -12.25 -11.54
CA ALA A 67 -13.56 -13.20 -10.67
C ALA A 67 -14.69 -12.57 -9.84
N ARG A 68 -14.57 -11.28 -9.47
CA ARG A 68 -15.64 -10.55 -8.78
C ARG A 68 -16.83 -10.30 -9.69
N GLU A 69 -16.59 -9.93 -10.95
CA GLU A 69 -17.64 -9.74 -11.94
C GLU A 69 -18.37 -11.06 -12.23
N GLN A 70 -17.62 -12.13 -12.52
CA GLN A 70 -18.20 -13.42 -12.88
C GLN A 70 -18.98 -14.10 -11.76
N ARG A 71 -18.70 -13.76 -10.49
CA ARG A 71 -19.47 -14.27 -9.35
C ARG A 71 -20.95 -13.87 -9.40
N PHE A 72 -21.28 -12.76 -10.05
CA PHE A 72 -22.64 -12.24 -10.14
C PHE A 72 -23.35 -12.59 -11.45
N THR A 73 -22.65 -13.16 -12.42
CA THR A 73 -23.22 -13.60 -13.69
C THR A 73 -24.20 -14.76 -13.47
N SER A 74 -25.48 -14.55 -13.80
CA SER A 74 -26.55 -15.54 -13.64
C SER A 74 -26.56 -16.62 -14.74
N ASP A 75 -25.97 -16.33 -15.90
CA ASP A 75 -25.95 -17.21 -17.09
C ASP A 75 -24.80 -18.24 -17.09
N GLY A 76 -24.18 -18.46 -15.94
CA GLY A 76 -23.08 -19.40 -15.77
C GLY A 76 -23.54 -20.86 -15.57
N PRO A 77 -22.73 -21.85 -16.00
CA PRO A 77 -22.86 -23.25 -15.60
C PRO A 77 -23.06 -23.41 -14.08
N ARG A 78 -23.83 -24.43 -13.67
CA ARG A 78 -24.01 -24.76 -12.25
C ARG A 78 -22.65 -24.94 -11.58
N GLY A 79 -22.43 -24.22 -10.47
CA GLY A 79 -21.19 -24.25 -9.70
C GLY A 79 -20.19 -23.14 -10.02
N ASN A 80 -20.33 -22.39 -11.13
CA ASN A 80 -19.42 -21.29 -11.47
C ASN A 80 -19.41 -20.21 -10.37
N ARG A 81 -20.58 -19.82 -9.88
CA ARG A 81 -20.66 -18.82 -8.79
C ARG A 81 -19.90 -19.26 -7.53
N ALA A 82 -20.02 -20.52 -7.16
CA ALA A 82 -19.32 -21.06 -5.99
C ALA A 82 -17.81 -21.11 -6.23
N ALA A 83 -17.38 -21.53 -7.42
CA ALA A 83 -15.98 -21.57 -7.84
C ALA A 83 -15.35 -20.17 -7.84
N TYR A 84 -16.01 -19.17 -8.45
CA TYR A 84 -15.54 -17.78 -8.45
C TYR A 84 -15.55 -17.17 -7.04
N THR A 85 -16.53 -17.50 -6.20
CA THR A 85 -16.52 -17.07 -4.78
C THR A 85 -15.30 -17.62 -4.03
N ALA A 86 -14.94 -18.88 -4.29
CA ALA A 86 -13.76 -19.50 -3.70
C ALA A 86 -12.46 -18.88 -4.23
N LEU A 87 -12.37 -18.63 -5.54
CA LEU A 87 -11.23 -17.98 -6.18
C LEU A 87 -11.00 -16.56 -5.63
N VAL A 88 -12.06 -15.75 -5.55
CA VAL A 88 -12.00 -14.40 -4.95
C VAL A 88 -11.46 -14.46 -3.53
N ARG A 89 -11.95 -15.40 -2.70
CA ARG A 89 -11.47 -15.55 -1.32
C ARG A 89 -10.00 -15.97 -1.27
N GLN A 90 -9.59 -16.86 -2.16
CA GLN A 90 -8.22 -17.37 -2.22
C GLN A 90 -7.25 -16.25 -2.63
N ILE A 91 -7.48 -15.57 -3.75
CA ILE A 91 -6.61 -14.49 -4.24
C ILE A 91 -6.58 -13.32 -3.23
N THR A 92 -7.74 -12.92 -2.69
CA THR A 92 -7.79 -11.87 -1.65
C THR A 92 -6.95 -12.26 -0.42
N GLY A 93 -6.99 -13.54 -0.02
CA GLY A 93 -6.20 -14.05 1.09
C GLY A 93 -4.69 -14.00 0.82
N GLU A 94 -4.25 -14.38 -0.38
CA GLU A 94 -2.84 -14.35 -0.76
C GLU A 94 -2.31 -12.92 -0.93
N LEU A 95 -3.06 -12.03 -1.59
CA LEU A 95 -2.70 -10.60 -1.67
C LEU A 95 -2.63 -9.96 -0.29
N ARG A 96 -3.55 -10.30 0.61
CA ARG A 96 -3.49 -9.83 2.00
C ARG A 96 -2.23 -10.34 2.70
N ARG A 97 -1.89 -11.62 2.57
CA ARG A 97 -0.66 -12.17 3.17
C ARG A 97 0.59 -11.53 2.60
N PHE A 98 0.61 -11.26 1.29
CA PHE A 98 1.69 -10.56 0.62
C PHE A 98 1.85 -9.14 1.18
N HIS A 99 0.77 -8.38 1.33
CA HIS A 99 0.83 -7.06 1.97
C HIS A 99 1.23 -7.13 3.45
N GLU A 100 0.74 -8.13 4.19
CA GLU A 100 1.11 -8.38 5.58
C GLU A 100 2.60 -8.79 5.71
N SER A 101 3.16 -9.53 4.76
CA SER A 101 4.59 -9.90 4.77
C SER A 101 5.50 -8.74 4.38
N GLN A 102 4.97 -7.74 3.67
CA GLN A 102 5.69 -6.48 3.39
C GLN A 102 5.50 -5.41 4.47
N THR A 103 4.65 -5.63 5.47
CA THR A 103 4.42 -4.66 6.56
C THR A 103 5.01 -5.16 7.88
N LEU A 104 5.91 -4.35 8.45
CA LEU A 104 6.40 -4.60 9.81
C LEU A 104 5.22 -4.40 10.80
N PRO A 105 5.10 -5.25 11.83
CA PRO A 105 4.06 -5.11 12.84
C PRO A 105 4.20 -3.76 13.56
N ASP A 106 3.07 -3.11 13.86
CA ASP A 106 3.04 -1.82 14.58
C ASP A 106 3.72 -1.98 15.95
N PRO A 107 4.88 -1.34 16.18
CA PRO A 107 5.62 -1.46 17.43
C PRO A 107 4.90 -0.81 18.62
N GLY A 108 3.81 -0.07 18.37
CA GLY A 108 3.07 0.65 19.40
C GLY A 108 3.70 1.99 19.74
N ARG A 109 2.85 2.91 20.22
CA ARG A 109 3.21 4.31 20.50
C ARG A 109 4.44 4.42 21.42
N ASP A 110 4.51 3.61 22.47
CA ASP A 110 5.54 3.74 23.51
C ASP A 110 6.92 3.24 23.04
N ALA A 111 6.96 2.17 22.24
CA ALA A 111 8.20 1.71 21.60
C ALA A 111 8.70 2.71 20.55
N MET A 112 7.79 3.33 19.78
CA MET A 112 8.12 4.41 18.84
C MET A 112 8.66 5.65 19.53
N LEU A 113 8.08 6.05 20.65
CA LEU A 113 8.56 7.19 21.46
C LEU A 113 9.95 6.92 22.05
N THR A 114 10.25 5.67 22.41
CA THR A 114 11.55 5.28 22.98
C THR A 114 12.66 5.22 21.92
N ALA A 115 12.32 4.84 20.68
CA ALA A 115 13.25 4.79 19.55
C ALA A 115 13.47 6.14 18.85
N ALA A 116 12.65 7.16 19.14
CA ALA A 116 12.74 8.46 18.50
C ALA A 116 13.97 9.24 19.02
N PRO A 117 14.87 9.72 18.13
CA PRO A 117 15.97 10.59 18.55
C PRO A 117 15.42 11.92 19.11
N PRO A 118 16.15 12.59 20.02
CA PRO A 118 15.71 13.86 20.62
C PRO A 118 15.38 14.89 19.54
N SER A 119 14.21 15.51 19.67
CA SER A 119 13.57 16.37 18.67
C SER A 119 14.41 17.59 18.28
N PRO A 120 14.64 17.86 16.97
CA PRO A 120 15.28 19.08 16.48
C PRO A 120 14.30 20.27 16.32
N ALA A 121 13.22 20.33 17.10
CA ALA A 121 12.14 21.31 16.92
C ALA A 121 12.66 22.76 16.92
N ARG A 122 12.47 23.47 15.80
CA ARG A 122 12.90 24.87 15.59
C ARG A 122 11.77 25.88 15.71
N PHE A 123 10.57 25.52 15.25
CA PHE A 123 9.41 26.40 15.32
C PHE A 123 8.62 26.17 16.61
N LYS A 124 8.16 27.26 17.21
CA LYS A 124 7.20 27.30 18.32
C LYS A 124 5.79 27.47 17.77
N VAL A 125 4.80 27.12 18.59
CA VAL A 125 3.40 27.44 18.27
C VAL A 125 3.25 28.96 18.19
N GLY A 126 2.60 29.44 17.12
CA GLY A 126 2.46 30.85 16.76
C GLY A 126 3.54 31.37 15.81
N ASP A 127 4.61 30.61 15.55
CA ASP A 127 5.62 31.03 14.56
C ASP A 127 5.04 30.98 13.15
N ALA A 128 5.45 31.95 12.32
CA ALA A 128 5.22 31.92 10.89
C ALA A 128 6.27 31.01 10.21
N ALA A 129 5.80 30.16 9.31
CA ALA A 129 6.63 29.33 8.45
C ALA A 129 6.18 29.48 7.00
N ALA A 130 7.00 29.01 6.07
CA ALA A 130 6.71 29.01 4.65
C ALA A 130 6.73 27.58 4.07
N ILE A 131 5.80 27.28 3.17
CA ILE A 131 5.73 26.05 2.39
C ILE A 131 5.73 26.37 0.89
N TRP A 132 6.07 25.39 0.05
CA TRP A 132 5.80 25.50 -1.39
C TRP A 132 4.43 24.92 -1.68
N ALA A 133 3.50 25.77 -2.11
CA ALA A 133 2.17 25.34 -2.50
C ALA A 133 2.23 24.70 -3.90
N PRO A 134 1.64 23.51 -4.10
CA PRO A 134 1.52 22.91 -5.42
C PRO A 134 0.56 23.74 -6.30
N GLY A 135 0.97 24.01 -7.55
CA GLY A 135 0.24 24.82 -8.54
C GLY A 135 1.10 25.12 -9.77
N GLU A 136 0.53 25.78 -10.79
CA GLU A 136 1.21 26.02 -12.08
C GLU A 136 2.57 26.74 -11.94
N ASP A 137 2.71 27.64 -10.96
CA ASP A 137 3.92 28.44 -10.79
C ASP A 137 4.75 28.13 -9.54
N TYR A 138 4.42 27.09 -8.76
CA TYR A 138 5.03 26.79 -7.44
C TYR A 138 5.38 28.07 -6.66
N HIS A 139 4.47 28.56 -5.81
CA HIS A 139 4.74 29.78 -5.02
C HIS A 139 4.97 29.46 -3.54
N LEU A 140 5.68 30.38 -2.88
CA LEU A 140 5.91 30.32 -1.45
C LEU A 140 4.62 30.79 -0.74
N GLN A 141 4.03 29.92 0.08
CA GLN A 141 2.84 30.21 0.87
C GLN A 141 3.20 30.26 2.36
N LEU A 142 2.77 31.32 3.05
CA LEU A 142 2.94 31.43 4.50
C LEU A 142 1.89 30.61 5.25
N VAL A 143 2.35 29.92 6.29
CA VAL A 143 1.54 29.12 7.21
C VAL A 143 1.91 29.46 8.65
N GLU A 144 0.96 29.33 9.56
CA GLU A 144 1.15 29.50 11.00
C GLU A 144 1.27 28.13 11.67
N ILE A 145 2.29 27.93 12.50
CA ILE A 145 2.42 26.72 13.32
C ILE A 145 1.39 26.77 14.45
N VAL A 146 0.45 25.83 14.44
CA VAL A 146 -0.65 25.77 15.42
C VAL A 146 -0.46 24.70 16.50
N ASP A 147 0.48 23.76 16.29
CA ASP A 147 0.79 22.73 17.26
C ASP A 147 2.22 22.20 17.08
N GLU A 148 2.82 21.72 18.16
CA GLU A 148 4.24 21.37 18.27
C GLU A 148 4.68 20.19 17.39
N TYR A 149 5.99 20.01 17.23
CA TYR A 149 6.54 18.86 16.50
C TYR A 149 6.41 17.58 17.31
N ARG A 150 5.58 16.65 16.82
CA ARG A 150 5.39 15.34 17.46
C ARG A 150 4.90 14.31 16.46
N LEU A 151 4.92 13.04 16.87
CA LEU A 151 4.29 11.96 16.10
C LEU A 151 2.78 12.19 16.06
N ARG A 152 2.23 12.24 14.85
CA ARG A 152 0.80 12.46 14.59
C ARG A 152 0.23 11.32 13.78
N ARG A 153 -1.02 10.98 14.05
CA ARG A 153 -1.79 10.02 13.28
C ARG A 153 -2.61 10.75 12.22
N VAL A 154 -2.38 10.43 10.94
CA VAL A 154 -3.07 11.07 9.81
C VAL A 154 -3.89 10.01 9.07
N THR A 155 -5.18 10.27 8.87
CA THR A 155 -6.05 9.41 8.06
C THR A 155 -5.87 9.75 6.58
N THR A 156 -5.51 8.77 5.76
CA THR A 156 -5.23 8.96 4.33
C THR A 156 -5.59 7.70 3.55
N SER A 157 -5.98 7.83 2.27
CA SER A 157 -6.32 6.69 1.40
C SER A 157 -5.14 5.76 1.13
N CYS A 158 -3.91 6.21 1.34
CA CYS A 158 -2.67 5.46 1.10
C CYS A 158 -1.88 5.16 2.39
N GLY A 159 -2.51 5.24 3.57
CA GLY A 159 -1.82 5.04 4.85
C GLY A 159 -1.18 3.66 5.01
N GLU A 160 -0.03 3.60 5.67
CA GLU A 160 0.75 2.38 5.92
C GLU A 160 0.06 1.41 6.90
N TYR A 161 -0.83 1.92 7.76
CA TYR A 161 -1.49 1.15 8.81
C TYR A 161 -3.02 1.15 8.63
N MET A 162 -3.70 0.17 9.19
CA MET A 162 -5.16 0.07 9.23
C MET A 162 -5.68 0.19 10.66
N ASP A 163 -6.67 1.06 10.89
CA ASP A 163 -7.27 1.23 12.21
C ASP A 163 -8.41 0.25 12.50
N GLN A 164 -8.88 0.22 13.76
CA GLN A 164 -9.98 -0.62 14.22
C GLN A 164 -11.33 -0.35 13.51
N HIS A 165 -11.44 0.74 12.76
CA HIS A 165 -12.62 1.13 11.99
C HIS A 165 -12.42 0.90 10.49
N GLY A 166 -11.34 0.24 10.07
CA GLY A 166 -11.05 -0.06 8.68
C GLY A 166 -10.55 1.14 7.87
N LYS A 167 -10.06 2.21 8.52
CA LYS A 167 -9.47 3.36 7.83
C LYS A 167 -7.96 3.22 7.75
N ARG A 168 -7.41 3.57 6.58
CA ARG A 168 -5.97 3.68 6.38
C ARG A 168 -5.42 4.92 7.08
N VAL A 169 -4.34 4.75 7.82
CA VAL A 169 -3.66 5.80 8.57
C VAL A 169 -2.15 5.68 8.40
N THR A 170 -1.45 6.82 8.46
CA THR A 170 0.01 6.88 8.53
C THR A 170 0.38 7.67 9.77
N TYR A 171 1.44 7.24 10.45
CA TYR A 171 2.04 8.01 11.52
C TYR A 171 3.17 8.86 10.96
N PHE A 172 3.13 10.15 11.27
CA PHE A 172 4.01 11.12 10.68
C PHE A 172 4.53 12.09 11.75
N HIS A 173 5.85 12.29 11.81
CA HIS A 173 6.46 13.29 12.68
C HIS A 173 6.45 14.66 12.01
N GLY A 174 5.59 15.55 12.51
CA GLY A 174 5.38 16.85 11.88
C GLY A 174 4.81 17.90 12.81
N TYR A 175 4.88 19.13 12.34
CA TYR A 175 4.12 20.24 12.91
C TYR A 175 2.70 20.20 12.38
N LEU A 176 1.76 20.76 13.14
CA LEU A 176 0.48 21.13 12.58
C LEU A 176 0.57 22.61 12.19
N ALA A 177 0.27 22.93 10.94
CA ALA A 177 0.29 24.32 10.45
C ALA A 177 -0.94 24.59 9.57
N LYS A 178 -1.33 25.85 9.45
CA LYS A 178 -2.47 26.27 8.61
C LYS A 178 -2.13 27.51 7.79
N ALA A 179 -2.68 27.60 6.59
CA ALA A 179 -2.69 28.84 5.83
C ALA A 179 -3.84 29.76 6.32
N PRO A 180 -3.79 31.08 6.05
CA PRO A 180 -4.88 31.99 6.38
C PRO A 180 -6.20 31.55 5.74
N GLY A 181 -7.23 31.30 6.57
CA GLY A 181 -8.55 30.88 6.09
C GLY A 181 -8.69 29.39 5.73
N ASP A 182 -7.65 28.58 5.94
CA ASP A 182 -7.69 27.13 5.67
C ASP A 182 -7.66 26.29 6.96
N ARG A 183 -7.93 25.00 6.85
CA ARG A 183 -7.77 24.03 7.93
C ARG A 183 -6.28 23.74 8.18
N ALA A 184 -5.99 23.16 9.33
CA ALA A 184 -4.63 22.78 9.67
C ALA A 184 -4.27 21.41 9.08
N TYR A 185 -3.04 21.31 8.56
CA TYR A 185 -2.47 20.11 7.99
C TYR A 185 -1.18 19.75 8.72
N VAL A 186 -0.81 18.47 8.62
CA VAL A 186 0.45 17.99 9.18
C VAL A 186 1.56 18.20 8.16
N PHE A 187 2.61 18.91 8.55
CA PHE A 187 3.76 19.19 7.70
C PHE A 187 5.04 18.53 8.27
N PRO A 188 5.75 17.74 7.44
CA PRO A 188 7.14 17.39 7.67
C PRO A 188 8.02 18.59 7.98
N LEU A 189 9.00 18.39 8.87
CA LEU A 189 10.03 19.40 9.12
C LEU A 189 10.69 19.88 7.82
N HIS A 190 10.96 18.96 6.89
CA HIS A 190 11.65 19.30 5.63
C HIS A 190 10.79 20.13 4.65
N GLN A 191 9.46 20.20 4.86
CA GLN A 191 8.56 21.00 4.03
C GLN A 191 8.40 22.43 4.53
N LEU A 192 8.69 22.68 5.82
CA LEU A 192 8.59 24.00 6.44
C LEU A 192 9.91 24.76 6.32
N ARG A 193 9.80 26.07 6.09
CA ARG A 193 10.92 26.99 5.96
C ARG A 193 10.72 28.21 6.82
N ASP A 194 11.83 28.79 7.27
CA ASP A 194 11.83 30.11 7.87
C ASP A 194 11.51 31.16 6.78
N PRO A 195 10.50 32.03 6.95
CA PRO A 195 10.13 33.06 5.98
C PRO A 195 11.27 34.03 5.67
N ASP A 196 12.14 34.28 6.66
CA ASP A 196 13.15 35.33 6.61
C ASP A 196 14.53 34.80 6.19
N GLN A 197 14.79 33.50 6.38
CA GLN A 197 16.15 32.96 6.26
C GLN A 197 16.41 32.07 5.03
N ASN A 198 15.41 31.75 4.21
CA ASN A 198 15.58 31.03 2.94
C ASN A 198 16.35 29.68 3.05
N VAL A 199 16.42 29.08 4.25
CA VAL A 199 17.24 27.89 4.50
C VAL A 199 16.52 26.63 4.00
N ARG A 200 17.22 25.84 3.17
CA ARG A 200 16.81 24.48 2.77
C ARG A 200 17.34 23.47 3.78
N HIS A 201 16.48 22.63 4.34
CA HIS A 201 16.92 21.43 5.07
C HIS A 201 17.45 20.38 4.08
N LEU A 202 18.76 20.41 3.77
CA LEU A 202 19.46 19.22 3.28
C LEU A 202 19.94 18.45 4.52
N ARG A 203 19.32 17.31 4.83
CA ARG A 203 19.93 16.36 5.77
C ARG A 203 20.86 15.45 4.98
N ARG A 204 22.12 15.40 5.42
CA ARG A 204 23.12 14.43 4.97
C ARG A 204 22.70 13.03 5.43
N ILE A 205 22.60 12.09 4.49
CA ILE A 205 22.41 10.67 4.75
C ILE A 205 23.71 10.14 5.40
N GLN A 206 23.58 9.46 6.53
CA GLN A 206 24.59 8.53 7.05
C GLN A 206 23.90 7.18 7.25
#